data_AF-A0A2A5S957-F1
#
_entry.id   AF-A0A2A5S957-F1
#
_cell.length_a   1.000
_cell.length_b   1.000
_cell.length_c   1.000
_cell.angle_alpha   90.00
_cell.angle_beta   90.00
_cell.angle_gamma   90.00
#
_symmetry.space_group_name_H-M   'P 1'
#
loop_
_entity.id
_entity.type
_entity.pdbx_description
1 polymer ?
#
loop_
_entity_poly.entity_id
_entity_poly.type
_entity_poly.pdbx_seq_one_letter_code
_entity_poly.pdbx_strand_id
1 'polypeptide(L)'
;MFKLTGRDCFFKVTEPDGRIISGEATIGGIKISGGDANARSDFECTITFKGLPKDEKPNEVEVTGVTLNKTTLSLAVGANETLAATVAPADATDKTVTYASDDPTIATVTPVQGKVAGVKAGTANITATTANGKTATCAVTVTSA
;
A
#
# COMPACT_ATOMS: atom_id res chain seq x y z
N MET A 1 28.78 18.43 -32.91
CA MET A 1 27.53 18.75 -32.19
C MET A 1 26.36 18.26 -33.05
N PHE A 2 25.87 17.04 -32.83
CA PHE A 2 24.80 16.47 -33.65
C PHE A 2 23.45 17.02 -33.16
N LYS A 3 22.90 18.02 -33.85
CA LYS A 3 21.58 18.57 -33.55
C LYS A 3 20.52 17.63 -34.14
N LEU A 4 20.17 16.59 -33.39
CA LEU A 4 19.12 15.63 -33.76
C LEU A 4 17.77 16.21 -33.29
N THR A 5 17.06 16.90 -34.18
CA THR A 5 15.72 17.47 -33.91
C THR A 5 14.66 16.61 -34.58
N GLY A 6 13.59 16.24 -33.86
CA GLY A 6 12.38 15.66 -34.47
C GLY A 6 12.39 14.16 -34.74
N ARG A 7 13.02 13.35 -33.87
CA ARG A 7 12.80 11.89 -33.94
C ARG A 7 11.49 11.52 -33.27
N ASP A 8 10.62 10.88 -34.04
CA ASP A 8 9.38 10.32 -33.54
C ASP A 8 9.67 9.19 -32.55
N CYS A 9 9.01 9.24 -31.41
CA CYS A 9 9.06 8.19 -30.41
C CYS A 9 7.68 7.99 -29.77
N PHE A 10 7.50 6.84 -29.13
CA PHE A 10 6.43 6.67 -28.16
C PHE A 10 7.04 6.86 -26.78
N PHE A 11 6.56 7.85 -26.04
CA PHE A 11 7.01 8.09 -24.68
C PHE A 11 6.00 7.46 -23.71
N LYS A 12 6.51 6.75 -22.70
CA LYS A 12 5.73 6.20 -21.59
C LYS A 12 6.53 6.39 -20.32
N VAL A 13 5.95 7.07 -19.35
CA VAL A 13 6.50 7.23 -18.00
C VAL A 13 5.50 6.68 -16.98
N THR A 14 6.02 6.00 -15.97
CA THR A 14 5.26 5.58 -14.79
C THR A 14 5.76 6.40 -13.62
N GLU A 15 4.88 7.21 -13.05
CA GLU A 15 5.17 8.03 -11.87
C GLU A 15 5.26 7.15 -10.61
N PRO A 16 5.87 7.63 -9.51
CA PRO A 16 5.97 6.88 -8.26
C PRO A 16 4.63 6.43 -7.66
N ASP A 17 3.52 7.11 -8.00
CA ASP A 17 2.16 6.77 -7.59
C ASP A 17 1.49 5.74 -8.53
N GLY A 18 2.22 5.24 -9.54
CA GLY A 18 1.73 4.30 -10.54
C GLY A 18 0.98 4.93 -11.72
N ARG A 19 0.76 6.25 -11.73
CA ARG A 19 0.17 6.98 -12.87
C ARG A 19 1.01 6.81 -14.11
N ILE A 20 0.36 6.54 -15.24
CA ILE A 20 1.01 6.34 -16.53
C ILE A 20 0.67 7.50 -17.44
N ILE A 21 1.69 8.22 -17.90
CA ILE A 21 1.57 9.22 -18.96
C ILE A 21 2.23 8.63 -20.21
N SER A 22 1.47 8.52 -21.29
CA SER A 22 1.97 7.92 -22.54
C SER A 22 1.43 8.58 -23.79
N GLY A 23 2.18 8.48 -24.90
CA GLY A 23 1.71 8.99 -26.18
C GLY A 23 2.81 9.12 -27.22
N GLU A 24 2.40 9.42 -28.44
CA GLU A 24 3.33 9.78 -29.51
C GLU A 24 3.99 11.12 -29.18
N ALA A 25 5.30 11.14 -29.27
CA ALA A 25 6.12 12.30 -28.94
C ALA A 25 7.28 12.45 -29.92
N THR A 26 7.98 13.56 -29.78
CA THR A 26 9.28 13.79 -30.38
C THR A 26 10.31 13.97 -29.29
N ILE A 27 11.49 13.40 -29.50
CA ILE A 27 12.66 13.64 -28.64
C ILE A 27 13.59 14.65 -29.32
N GLY A 28 13.97 15.68 -28.57
CA GLY A 28 14.89 16.73 -29.02
C GLY A 28 15.73 17.28 -27.86
N GLY A 29 16.53 18.30 -28.14
CA GLY A 29 17.26 19.04 -27.11
C GLY A 29 18.26 18.20 -26.29
N ILE A 30 18.72 17.06 -26.82
CA ILE A 30 19.60 16.14 -26.09
C ILE A 30 20.90 16.86 -25.72
N LYS A 31 21.14 17.04 -24.43
CA LYS A 31 22.42 17.48 -23.88
C LYS A 31 23.01 16.35 -23.08
N ILE A 32 24.26 16.04 -23.38
CA ILE A 32 25.03 15.03 -22.65
C ILE A 32 25.96 15.83 -21.73
N SER A 33 25.85 15.61 -20.41
CA SER A 33 26.87 16.10 -19.50
C SER A 33 28.11 15.23 -19.72
N GLY A 34 29.25 15.86 -20.02
CA GLY A 34 30.51 15.12 -20.21
C GLY A 34 30.88 14.34 -18.94
N GLY A 35 31.63 13.25 -19.10
CA GLY A 35 32.12 12.41 -18.01
C GLY A 35 33.13 11.38 -18.51
N ASP A 36 33.83 10.72 -17.59
CA ASP A 36 34.74 9.63 -17.91
C ASP A 36 33.99 8.46 -18.56
N ALA A 37 34.64 7.75 -19.48
CA ALA A 37 34.02 6.66 -20.27
C ALA A 37 33.39 5.52 -19.44
N ASN A 38 33.72 5.45 -18.15
CA ASN A 38 33.26 4.43 -17.21
C ASN A 38 32.26 4.96 -16.16
N ALA A 39 31.91 6.24 -16.20
CA ALA A 39 30.96 6.86 -15.26
C ALA A 39 29.54 6.89 -15.88
N ARG A 40 28.53 6.58 -15.06
CA ARG A 40 27.13 6.81 -15.44
C ARG A 40 26.84 8.30 -15.28
N SER A 41 26.67 9.00 -16.40
CA SER A 41 26.31 10.42 -16.41
C SER A 41 24.84 10.62 -16.75
N ASP A 42 24.27 11.67 -16.20
CA ASP A 42 22.93 12.11 -16.56
C ASP A 42 22.94 12.81 -17.92
N PHE A 43 21.85 12.65 -18.68
CA PHE A 43 21.59 13.40 -19.89
C PHE A 43 20.28 14.15 -19.76
N GLU A 44 20.21 15.33 -20.35
CA GLU A 44 18.97 16.09 -20.47
C GLU A 44 18.40 15.87 -21.86
N CYS A 45 17.08 15.74 -21.96
CA CYS A 45 16.38 15.79 -23.23
C CYS A 45 15.03 16.49 -23.05
N THR A 46 14.47 16.95 -24.17
CA THR A 46 13.12 17.49 -24.22
C THR A 46 12.22 16.49 -24.93
N ILE A 47 11.14 16.10 -24.26
CA ILE A 47 10.06 15.28 -24.83
C ILE A 47 8.89 16.21 -25.13
N THR A 48 8.45 16.22 -26.38
CA THR A 48 7.28 17.01 -26.83
C THR A 48 6.25 16.05 -27.41
N PHE A 49 5.11 15.86 -26.73
CA PHE A 49 4.00 15.07 -27.26
C PHE A 49 3.40 15.72 -28.51
N LYS A 50 3.04 14.90 -29.50
CA LYS A 50 2.41 15.36 -30.75
C LYS A 50 0.92 15.71 -30.59
N GLY A 51 0.32 15.30 -29.48
CA GLY A 51 -1.06 15.56 -29.12
C GLY A 51 -1.25 15.46 -27.60
N LEU A 52 -2.52 15.40 -27.17
CA LEU A 52 -2.82 15.16 -25.76
C LEU A 52 -2.31 13.77 -25.37
N PRO A 53 -1.39 13.67 -24.38
CA PRO A 53 -0.95 12.38 -23.90
C PRO A 53 -2.11 11.65 -23.22
N LYS A 54 -2.08 10.33 -23.29
CA LYS A 54 -2.95 9.46 -22.51
C LYS A 54 -2.48 9.48 -21.07
N ASP A 55 -3.38 9.85 -20.18
CA ASP A 55 -3.15 9.95 -18.74
C ASP A 55 -4.02 8.91 -18.04
N GLU A 56 -3.39 7.83 -17.58
CA GLU A 56 -4.07 6.72 -16.90
C GLU A 56 -3.57 6.63 -15.47
N LYS A 57 -4.42 7.03 -14.53
CA LYS A 57 -4.24 6.63 -13.13
C LYS A 57 -4.69 5.17 -13.01
N PRO A 58 -3.92 4.28 -12.34
CA PRO A 58 -4.40 2.94 -12.01
C PRO A 58 -5.77 3.04 -11.33
N ASN A 59 -6.72 2.22 -11.77
CA ASN A 59 -8.05 2.22 -11.15
C ASN A 59 -7.91 1.71 -9.71
N GLU A 60 -7.99 2.64 -8.76
CA GLU A 60 -7.90 2.34 -7.34
C GLU A 60 -9.30 1.95 -6.86
N VAL A 61 -9.47 0.67 -6.52
CA VAL A 61 -10.70 0.17 -5.93
C VAL A 61 -10.60 0.43 -4.42
N GLU A 62 -11.41 1.38 -3.95
CA GLU A 62 -11.43 1.77 -2.55
C GLU A 62 -12.04 0.68 -1.66
N VAL A 63 -11.48 0.53 -0.47
CA VAL A 63 -12.05 -0.33 0.56
C VAL A 63 -13.33 0.29 1.12
N THR A 64 -14.46 -0.38 0.90
CA THR A 64 -15.75 0.04 1.45
C THR A 64 -15.95 -0.43 2.90
N GLY A 65 -15.33 -1.53 3.30
CA GLY A 65 -15.49 -2.09 4.63
C GLY A 65 -14.47 -3.15 5.01
N VAL A 66 -14.42 -3.43 6.31
CA VAL A 66 -13.62 -4.50 6.91
C VAL A 66 -14.48 -5.26 7.90
N THR A 67 -14.35 -6.58 7.90
CA THR A 67 -15.08 -7.48 8.80
C THR A 67 -14.10 -8.43 9.45
N LEU A 68 -14.35 -8.82 10.70
CA LEU A 68 -13.55 -9.81 11.41
C LEU A 68 -14.26 -11.15 11.40
N ASN A 69 -13.50 -12.25 11.37
CA ASN A 69 -14.03 -13.60 11.52
C ASN A 69 -14.76 -13.81 12.86
N LYS A 70 -14.37 -13.04 13.90
CA LYS A 70 -14.96 -13.07 15.23
C LYS A 70 -15.08 -11.65 15.79
N THR A 71 -16.21 -11.37 16.43
CA THR A 71 -16.47 -10.11 17.14
C THR A 71 -16.29 -10.25 18.65
N THR A 72 -16.29 -11.48 19.16
CA THR A 72 -16.00 -11.81 20.54
C THR A 72 -15.09 -13.02 20.60
N LEU A 73 -14.12 -12.99 21.50
CA LEU A 73 -13.11 -14.03 21.65
C LEU A 73 -12.90 -14.33 23.13
N SER A 74 -12.84 -15.61 23.49
CA SER A 74 -12.51 -16.01 24.86
C SER A 74 -11.26 -16.88 24.85
N LEU A 75 -10.22 -16.43 25.56
CA LEU A 75 -8.93 -17.10 25.65
C LEU A 75 -8.55 -17.35 27.11
N ALA A 76 -7.87 -18.45 27.39
CA ALA A 76 -7.16 -18.61 28.65
C ALA A 76 -5.87 -17.77 28.66
N VAL A 77 -5.39 -17.38 29.85
CA VAL A 77 -4.06 -16.76 30.00
C VAL A 77 -2.99 -17.67 29.37
N GLY A 78 -2.12 -17.09 28.52
CA GLY A 78 -1.08 -17.80 27.78
C GLY A 78 -1.54 -18.46 26.48
N ALA A 79 -2.85 -18.56 26.24
CA ALA A 79 -3.39 -19.00 24.96
C ALA A 79 -3.22 -17.91 23.90
N ASN A 80 -3.28 -18.32 22.63
CA ASN A 80 -3.27 -17.41 21.51
C ASN A 80 -4.24 -17.89 20.42
N GLU A 81 -4.76 -16.93 19.67
CA GLU A 81 -5.70 -17.17 18.58
C GLU A 81 -5.52 -16.10 17.51
N THR A 82 -5.88 -16.41 16.27
CA THR A 82 -5.69 -15.48 15.14
C THR A 82 -7.03 -14.91 14.68
N LEU A 83 -7.14 -13.59 14.71
CA LEU A 83 -8.23 -12.84 14.10
C LEU A 83 -7.90 -12.62 12.62
N ALA A 84 -8.83 -13.03 11.75
CA ALA A 84 -8.73 -12.81 10.32
C ALA A 84 -9.69 -11.71 9.91
N ALA A 85 -9.15 -10.61 9.37
CA ALA A 85 -9.92 -9.55 8.76
C ALA A 85 -10.16 -9.82 7.27
N THR A 86 -11.39 -9.63 6.83
CA THR A 86 -11.81 -9.69 5.44
C THR A 86 -12.17 -8.28 4.97
N VAL A 87 -11.45 -7.82 3.95
CA VAL A 87 -11.63 -6.50 3.33
C VAL A 87 -12.60 -6.61 2.15
N ALA A 88 -13.54 -5.66 2.05
CA ALA A 88 -14.52 -5.57 0.97
C ALA A 88 -14.42 -4.21 0.25
N PRO A 89 -14.47 -4.19 -1.10
CA PRO A 89 -14.66 -5.33 -1.99
C PRO A 89 -13.38 -6.17 -2.17
N ALA A 90 -13.52 -7.41 -2.65
CA ALA A 90 -12.42 -8.37 -2.75
C ALA A 90 -11.36 -7.98 -3.79
N ASP A 91 -11.65 -7.01 -4.65
CA ASP A 91 -10.77 -6.42 -5.66
C ASP A 91 -10.17 -5.07 -5.21
N ALA A 92 -10.34 -4.68 -3.94
CA ALA A 92 -9.72 -3.48 -3.39
C ALA A 92 -8.21 -3.43 -3.64
N THR A 93 -7.72 -2.25 -4.04
CA THR A 93 -6.30 -2.05 -4.44
C THR A 93 -5.36 -2.13 -3.25
N ASP A 94 -5.76 -1.59 -2.09
CA ASP A 94 -5.02 -1.70 -0.83
C ASP A 94 -5.84 -2.50 0.20
N LYS A 95 -5.36 -3.70 0.53
CA LYS A 95 -5.98 -4.61 1.52
C LYS A 95 -5.21 -4.64 2.83
N THR A 96 -4.34 -3.67 3.07
CA THR A 96 -3.56 -3.61 4.29
C THR A 96 -4.47 -3.39 5.48
N VAL A 97 -4.39 -4.28 6.46
CA VAL A 97 -5.10 -4.19 7.74
C VAL A 97 -4.08 -4.23 8.86
N THR A 98 -4.23 -3.29 9.79
CA THR A 98 -3.41 -3.19 10.99
C THR A 98 -4.26 -3.48 12.22
N TYR A 99 -3.72 -4.22 13.18
CA TYR A 99 -4.41 -4.55 14.44
C TYR A 99 -3.78 -3.82 15.61
N ALA A 100 -4.61 -3.33 16.51
CA ALA A 100 -4.20 -2.70 17.77
C ALA A 100 -5.04 -3.23 18.93
N SER A 101 -4.41 -3.36 20.10
CA SER A 101 -5.09 -3.64 21.36
C SER A 101 -5.28 -2.35 22.15
N ASP A 102 -6.43 -2.18 22.80
CA ASP A 102 -6.66 -1.08 23.75
C ASP A 102 -5.87 -1.26 25.05
N ASP A 103 -5.67 -2.51 25.49
CA ASP A 103 -4.92 -2.86 26.69
C ASP A 103 -3.96 -4.06 26.43
N PRO A 104 -2.70 -3.77 26.04
CA PRO A 104 -1.69 -4.80 25.82
C PRO A 104 -1.25 -5.52 27.11
N THR A 105 -1.64 -5.05 28.30
CA THR A 105 -1.34 -5.74 29.56
C THR A 105 -2.30 -6.91 29.81
N ILE A 106 -3.48 -6.89 29.18
CA ILE A 106 -4.49 -7.95 29.24
C ILE A 106 -4.38 -8.86 28.02
N ALA A 107 -4.38 -8.28 26.81
CA ALA A 107 -4.24 -9.03 25.57
C ALA A 107 -3.38 -8.27 24.56
N THR A 108 -2.41 -8.94 23.97
CA THR A 108 -1.56 -8.38 22.91
C THR A 108 -2.03 -8.87 21.55
N VAL A 109 -1.82 -8.08 20.50
CA VAL A 109 -2.09 -8.49 19.12
C VAL A 109 -0.90 -8.18 18.23
N THR A 110 -0.61 -9.08 17.29
CA THR A 110 0.42 -8.86 16.28
C THR A 110 -0.14 -7.94 15.17
N PRO A 111 0.44 -6.75 14.92
CA PRO A 111 -0.18 -5.72 14.08
C PRO A 111 -0.53 -6.11 12.65
N VAL A 112 0.12 -7.13 12.07
CA VAL A 112 -0.11 -7.55 10.67
C VAL A 112 -0.71 -8.95 10.57
N GLN A 113 -0.33 -9.86 11.46
CA GLN A 113 -0.85 -11.24 11.45
C GLN A 113 -2.22 -11.37 12.12
N GLY A 114 -2.64 -10.40 12.95
CA GLY A 114 -3.89 -10.51 13.72
C GLY A 114 -3.85 -11.57 14.83
N LYS A 115 -2.66 -12.06 15.19
CA LYS A 115 -2.48 -13.05 16.27
C LYS A 115 -2.62 -12.37 17.62
N VAL A 116 -3.68 -12.70 18.34
CA VAL A 116 -3.99 -12.27 19.70
C VAL A 116 -3.42 -13.26 20.71
N ALA A 117 -2.78 -12.77 21.76
CA ALA A 117 -2.30 -13.56 22.88
C ALA A 117 -2.82 -12.99 24.20
N GLY A 118 -3.40 -13.86 25.04
CA GLY A 118 -3.86 -13.50 26.37
C GLY A 118 -2.70 -13.43 27.35
N VAL A 119 -2.50 -12.27 27.98
CA VAL A 119 -1.41 -12.02 28.93
C VAL A 119 -1.90 -12.11 30.37
N LYS A 120 -3.06 -11.51 30.66
CA LYS A 120 -3.65 -11.45 32.00
C LYS A 120 -5.16 -11.55 31.93
N ALA A 121 -5.77 -12.15 32.96
CA ALA A 121 -7.23 -12.21 33.05
C ALA A 121 -7.85 -10.80 33.06
N GLY A 122 -8.88 -10.61 32.24
CA GLY A 122 -9.51 -9.30 32.00
C GLY A 122 -10.18 -9.23 30.64
N THR A 123 -10.61 -8.03 30.25
CA THR A 123 -11.21 -7.77 28.94
C THR A 123 -10.41 -6.71 28.20
N ALA A 124 -10.11 -6.95 26.93
CA ALA A 124 -9.44 -6.01 26.03
C ALA A 124 -10.14 -6.02 24.67
N ASN A 125 -10.15 -4.89 23.98
CA ASN A 125 -10.68 -4.79 22.63
C ASN A 125 -9.56 -4.71 21.61
N ILE A 126 -9.64 -5.59 20.61
CA ILE A 126 -8.75 -5.58 19.47
C ILE A 126 -9.45 -4.88 18.31
N THR A 127 -8.86 -3.82 17.80
CA THR A 127 -9.37 -3.07 16.66
C THR A 127 -8.51 -3.34 15.43
N ALA A 128 -9.14 -3.77 14.35
CA ALA A 128 -8.55 -3.89 13.02
C ALA A 128 -8.90 -2.64 12.21
N THR A 129 -7.89 -2.01 11.61
CA THR A 129 -8.00 -0.75 10.87
C THR A 129 -7.38 -0.92 9.48
N THR A 130 -8.14 -0.60 8.44
CA THR A 130 -7.65 -0.58 7.05
C THR A 130 -6.84 0.69 6.77
N ALA A 131 -6.02 0.68 5.72
CA ALA A 131 -5.24 1.86 5.30
C ALA A 131 -6.10 3.12 5.08
N ASN A 132 -7.34 2.96 4.61
CA ASN A 132 -8.29 4.05 4.40
C ASN A 132 -9.18 4.36 5.62
N GLY A 133 -8.87 3.80 6.79
CA GLY A 133 -9.51 4.16 8.07
C GLY A 133 -10.83 3.45 8.40
N LYS A 134 -11.21 2.38 7.69
CA LYS A 134 -12.33 1.53 8.11
C LYS A 134 -11.90 0.66 9.28
N THR A 135 -12.79 0.47 10.25
CA THR A 135 -12.48 -0.26 11.47
C THR A 135 -13.44 -1.41 11.73
N ALA A 136 -12.94 -2.46 12.35
CA ALA A 136 -13.72 -3.54 12.94
C ALA A 136 -13.14 -3.89 14.31
N THR A 137 -13.98 -4.19 15.29
CA THR A 137 -13.55 -4.44 16.67
C THR A 137 -13.95 -5.85 17.11
N CYS A 138 -13.06 -6.50 17.86
CA CYS A 138 -13.29 -7.77 18.54
C CYS A 138 -13.04 -7.61 20.03
N ALA A 139 -14.03 -7.94 20.85
CA ALA A 139 -13.90 -7.99 22.30
C ALA A 139 -13.24 -9.30 22.74
N VAL A 140 -12.08 -9.22 23.38
CA VAL A 140 -11.32 -10.36 23.88
C VAL A 140 -11.47 -10.45 25.38
N THR A 141 -11.99 -11.57 25.86
CA THR A 141 -12.09 -11.91 27.28
C THR A 141 -11.04 -12.95 27.62
N VAL A 142 -10.08 -12.58 28.45
CA VAL A 142 -9.04 -13.47 28.95
C VAL A 142 -9.48 -14.04 30.29
N THR A 143 -9.66 -15.35 30.38
CA THR A 143 -10.00 -16.05 31.63
C THR A 143 -8.75 -16.59 32.31
N SER A 144 -8.73 -16.57 33.64
CA SER A 144 -7.72 -17.31 34.42
C SER A 144 -7.87 -18.81 34.12
N ALA A 145 -6.74 -19.49 33.96
CA ALA A 145 -6.69 -20.95 33.82
C ALA A 145 -7.16 -21.66 35.10
#